data_AF-A0A350QBF7-F1
#
_entry.id   AF-A0A350QBF7-F1
#
_cell.length_a   1.000
_cell.length_b   1.000
_cell.length_c   1.000
_cell.angle_alpha   90.00
_cell.angle_beta   90.00
_cell.angle_gamma   90.00
#
_symmetry.space_group_name_H-M   'P 1'
#
loop_
_entity.id
_entity.type
_entity.pdbx_description
1 polymer ?
#
loop_
_entity_poly.entity_id
_entity_poly.type
_entity_poly.pdbx_seq_one_letter_code
_entity_poly.pdbx_strand_id
1 'polypeptide(L)'
;MKRSSCVAPLLILTFSGGSTNATAQELQDVANMPRPIEALDNVWIEELTMMEVRDALAEGKTTALILTGGIEENGPYLTTGKHNHVLR
;
A
#
# COMPACT_ATOMS: atom_id res chain seq x y z
N MET A 1 39.45 -40.64 50.69
CA MET A 1 39.48 -39.22 50.30
C MET A 1 39.23 -39.12 48.79
N LYS A 2 37.96 -39.06 48.37
CA LYS A 2 37.58 -39.00 46.95
C LYS A 2 37.42 -37.52 46.57
N ARG A 3 38.30 -37.00 45.72
CA ARG A 3 38.23 -35.64 45.20
C ARG A 3 37.11 -35.56 44.17
N SER A 4 36.07 -34.83 44.53
CA SER A 4 34.91 -34.52 43.70
C SER A 4 35.35 -33.70 42.48
N SER A 5 35.11 -34.22 41.27
CA SER A 5 35.24 -33.47 40.02
C SER A 5 33.83 -33.13 39.55
N CYS A 6 33.47 -31.86 39.63
CA CYS A 6 32.22 -31.32 39.12
C CYS A 6 32.41 -31.08 37.61
N VAL A 7 31.75 -31.86 36.76
CA VAL A 7 31.73 -31.64 35.30
C VAL A 7 30.38 -31.01 34.96
N ALA A 8 30.37 -29.72 34.66
CA ALA A 8 29.20 -29.04 34.11
C ALA A 8 29.13 -29.30 32.59
N PRO A 9 28.00 -29.76 32.04
CA PRO A 9 27.88 -29.91 30.59
C PRO A 9 27.69 -28.53 29.94
N LEU A 10 28.66 -28.14 29.12
CA LEU A 10 28.57 -26.98 28.24
C LEU A 10 27.56 -27.32 27.13
N LEU A 11 26.32 -26.85 27.27
CA LEU A 11 25.27 -26.98 26.25
C LEU A 11 25.60 -26.04 25.08
N ILE A 12 26.21 -26.57 24.03
CA ILE A 12 26.44 -25.85 22.77
C ILE A 12 25.10 -25.78 22.03
N LEU A 13 24.45 -24.61 22.09
CA LEU A 13 23.26 -24.32 21.31
C LEU A 13 23.67 -24.08 19.85
N THR A 14 23.56 -25.10 19.00
CA THR A 14 23.75 -24.93 17.55
C THR A 14 22.54 -24.21 16.99
N PHE A 15 22.68 -22.92 16.71
CA PHE A 15 21.69 -22.16 15.96
C PHE A 15 21.71 -22.68 14.51
N SER A 16 20.76 -23.54 14.17
CA SER A 16 20.49 -23.91 12.77
C SER A 16 20.11 -22.64 12.03
N GLY A 17 20.96 -22.20 11.10
CA GLY A 17 20.65 -21.10 10.20
C GLY A 17 19.43 -21.46 9.38
N GLY A 18 18.28 -20.88 9.73
CA GLY A 18 17.07 -20.97 8.93
C GLY A 18 17.35 -20.45 7.52
N SER A 19 17.15 -21.30 6.53
CA SER A 19 17.21 -20.94 5.12
C SER A 19 16.17 -19.83 4.86
N THR A 20 16.65 -18.62 4.57
CA THR A 20 15.80 -17.53 4.07
C THR A 20 15.51 -17.81 2.60
N ASN A 21 14.58 -18.73 2.34
CA ASN A 21 13.98 -18.83 1.02
C ASN A 21 13.08 -17.61 0.85
N ALA A 22 13.65 -16.51 0.33
CA ALA A 22 12.87 -15.44 -0.24
C ALA A 22 12.10 -16.06 -1.42
N THR A 23 10.82 -16.37 -1.21
CA THR A 23 9.95 -16.84 -2.28
C THR A 23 9.87 -15.73 -3.33
N ALA A 24 10.41 -15.97 -4.52
CA ALA A 24 10.14 -15.12 -5.67
C ALA A 24 8.62 -15.13 -5.88
N GLN A 25 7.94 -14.03 -5.59
CA GLN A 25 6.52 -13.92 -5.88
C GLN A 25 6.35 -13.91 -7.41
N GLU A 26 5.55 -14.83 -7.91
CA GLU A 26 5.19 -14.87 -9.32
C GLU A 26 4.49 -13.56 -9.69
N LEU A 27 4.98 -12.89 -10.73
CA LEU A 27 4.39 -11.64 -11.21
C LEU A 27 3.00 -11.96 -11.75
N GLN A 28 1.96 -11.58 -11.03
CA GLN A 28 0.60 -11.68 -11.55
C GLN A 28 0.43 -10.75 -12.76
N ASP A 29 -0.25 -11.24 -13.79
CA ASP A 29 -0.64 -10.46 -14.97
C ASP A 29 -1.80 -9.50 -14.61
N VAL A 30 -1.43 -8.42 -13.92
CA VAL A 30 -2.35 -7.36 -13.52
C VAL A 30 -2.94 -6.64 -14.73
N ALA A 31 -2.32 -6.70 -15.90
CA ALA A 31 -2.83 -6.05 -17.10
C ALA A 31 -4.09 -6.74 -17.63
N ASN A 32 -4.12 -8.08 -17.62
CA ASN A 32 -5.21 -8.85 -18.25
C ASN A 32 -6.14 -9.56 -17.27
N MET A 33 -5.88 -9.52 -15.96
CA MET A 33 -6.74 -10.21 -14.99
C MET A 33 -8.18 -9.64 -15.01
N PRO A 34 -9.22 -10.51 -14.98
CA PRO A 34 -10.60 -10.06 -14.94
C PRO A 34 -10.94 -9.39 -13.60
N ARG A 35 -11.87 -8.44 -13.65
CA ARG A 35 -12.34 -7.74 -12.45
C ARG A 35 -13.26 -8.67 -11.63
N PRO A 36 -13.10 -8.76 -10.30
CA PRO A 36 -13.94 -9.60 -9.44
C PRO A 36 -15.27 -8.94 -9.08
N ILE A 37 -15.38 -7.61 -9.28
CA ILE A 37 -16.58 -6.82 -9.02
C ILE A 37 -16.86 -5.91 -10.22
N GLU A 38 -18.13 -5.53 -10.37
CA GLU A 38 -18.57 -4.59 -11.41
C GLU A 38 -18.00 -3.18 -11.20
N ALA A 39 -17.91 -2.41 -12.30
CA ALA A 39 -17.27 -1.08 -12.27
C ALA A 39 -18.24 -0.07 -11.68
N LEU A 40 -17.72 0.83 -10.84
CA LEU A 40 -18.43 2.03 -10.44
C LEU A 40 -18.43 3.06 -11.59
N ASP A 41 -19.59 3.66 -11.85
CA ASP A 41 -19.72 4.79 -12.78
C ASP A 41 -19.37 6.10 -12.07
N ASN A 42 -18.09 6.46 -12.08
CA ASN A 42 -17.57 7.63 -11.37
C ASN A 42 -16.32 8.23 -12.04
N VAL A 43 -16.06 9.51 -11.77
CA VAL A 43 -14.90 10.26 -12.26
C VAL A 43 -13.86 10.56 -11.16
N TRP A 44 -14.24 10.38 -9.89
CA TRP A 44 -13.34 10.52 -8.75
C TRP A 44 -12.41 9.31 -8.65
N ILE A 45 -11.17 9.47 -9.14
CA ILE A 45 -10.18 8.39 -9.25
C ILE A 45 -9.89 7.73 -7.90
N GLU A 46 -9.96 8.48 -6.80
CA GLU A 46 -9.76 7.98 -5.43
C GLU A 46 -10.89 7.05 -4.95
N GLU A 47 -12.04 7.06 -5.63
CA GLU A 47 -13.18 6.19 -5.35
C GLU A 47 -13.19 4.95 -6.27
N LEU A 48 -12.24 4.87 -7.22
CA LEU A 48 -12.06 3.74 -8.12
C LEU A 48 -10.96 2.80 -7.61
N THR A 49 -11.16 1.50 -7.84
CA THR A 49 -10.13 0.48 -7.70
C THR A 49 -9.09 0.62 -8.80
N MET A 50 -7.88 0.12 -8.54
CA MET A 50 -6.81 0.08 -9.54
C MET A 50 -7.24 -0.60 -10.85
N MET A 51 -8.08 -1.65 -10.79
CA MET A 51 -8.56 -2.32 -12.00
C MET A 51 -9.54 -1.47 -12.80
N GLU A 52 -10.38 -0.67 -12.16
CA GLU A 52 -11.25 0.27 -12.88
C GLU A 52 -10.45 1.39 -13.53
N VAL A 53 -9.40 1.89 -12.86
CA VAL A 53 -8.48 2.88 -13.45
C VAL A 53 -7.71 2.28 -14.64
N ARG A 54 -7.22 1.03 -14.52
CA ARG A 54 -6.57 0.28 -15.61
C ARG A 54 -7.49 0.14 -16.82
N ASP A 55 -8.72 -0.29 -16.58
CA ASP A 55 -9.70 -0.49 -17.66
C ASP A 55 -10.11 0.85 -18.29
N ALA A 56 -10.28 1.90 -17.49
CA ALA A 56 -10.53 3.25 -17.96
C ALA A 56 -9.40 3.78 -18.88
N LEU A 57 -8.14 3.50 -18.54
CA LEU A 57 -7.00 3.82 -19.41
C LEU A 57 -7.07 3.04 -20.73
N ALA A 58 -7.40 1.75 -20.68
CA ALA A 58 -7.57 0.91 -21.87
C ALA A 58 -8.74 1.35 -22.76
N GLU A 59 -9.81 1.89 -22.17
CA GLU A 59 -10.95 2.52 -22.86
C GLU A 59 -10.61 3.91 -23.45
N GLY A 60 -9.41 4.44 -23.18
CA GLY A 60 -8.90 5.69 -23.76
C GLY A 60 -9.00 6.92 -22.86
N LYS A 61 -9.37 6.78 -21.57
CA LYS A 61 -9.31 7.90 -20.62
C LYS A 61 -7.84 8.19 -20.28
N THR A 62 -7.28 9.24 -20.89
CA THR A 62 -5.83 9.56 -20.80
C THR A 62 -5.55 10.92 -20.15
N THR A 63 -6.59 11.63 -19.71
CA THR A 63 -6.48 12.94 -19.06
C THR A 63 -6.89 12.82 -17.60
N ALA A 64 -6.06 13.33 -16.69
CA ALA A 64 -6.35 13.42 -15.27
C ALA A 64 -6.43 14.89 -14.83
N LEU A 65 -7.37 15.20 -13.94
CA LEU A 65 -7.44 16.49 -13.26
C LEU A 65 -6.79 16.37 -11.89
N ILE A 66 -5.68 17.08 -11.68
CA ILE A 66 -5.03 17.17 -10.38
C ILE A 66 -5.49 18.48 -9.74
N LEU A 67 -6.51 18.36 -8.89
CA LEU A 67 -7.06 19.49 -8.18
C LEU A 67 -6.15 19.83 -7.00
N THR A 68 -5.73 21.10 -6.90
CA THR A 68 -4.94 21.59 -5.77
C THR A 68 -5.73 22.61 -4.99
N GLY A 69 -5.77 22.43 -3.67
CA GLY A 69 -6.32 23.38 -2.73
C GLY A 69 -5.23 24.22 -2.05
N GLY A 70 -5.59 24.86 -0.95
CA GLY A 70 -4.68 25.69 -0.17
C GLY A 70 -5.34 26.23 1.09
N ILE A 71 -4.50 26.60 2.06
CA ILE A 71 -4.90 27.26 3.30
C ILE A 71 -4.52 28.73 3.20
N GLU A 72 -5.51 29.62 3.31
CA GLU A 72 -5.36 31.07 3.17
C GLU A 72 -6.26 31.82 4.16
N GLU A 73 -5.78 32.94 4.71
CA GLU A 73 -6.62 33.88 5.45
C GLU A 73 -7.54 34.62 4.46
N ASN A 74 -8.84 34.63 4.73
CA ASN A 74 -9.79 35.30 3.85
C ASN A 74 -10.91 35.98 4.63
N GLY A 75 -10.52 36.77 5.62
CA GLY A 75 -11.41 37.47 6.51
C GLY A 75 -12.05 36.58 7.58
N PRO A 76 -12.90 37.17 8.44
CA PRO A 76 -13.39 36.51 9.65
C PRO A 76 -14.54 35.53 9.40
N TYR A 77 -15.10 35.49 8.20
CA TYR A 77 -16.34 34.76 7.90
C TYR A 77 -16.14 33.53 7.01
N LEU A 78 -14.91 33.26 6.57
CA LEU A 78 -14.58 32.11 5.75
C LEU A 78 -13.61 31.18 6.46
N THR A 79 -13.75 29.89 6.19
CA THR A 79 -12.77 28.91 6.63
C THR A 79 -11.48 29.09 5.85
N THR A 80 -10.35 28.92 6.53
CA THR A 80 -9.03 29.08 5.90
C THR A 80 -8.78 28.05 4.79
N GLY A 81 -9.46 26.90 4.85
CA GLY A 81 -9.42 25.84 3.82
C GLY A 81 -10.50 25.93 2.74
N LYS A 82 -11.10 27.11 2.49
CA LYS A 82 -12.19 27.27 1.51
C LYS A 82 -11.89 26.65 0.14
N HIS A 83 -10.64 26.74 -0.32
CA HIS A 83 -10.20 26.21 -1.61
C HIS A 83 -10.36 24.68 -1.68
N ASN A 84 -10.20 23.97 -0.57
CA ASN A 84 -10.38 22.52 -0.54
C ASN A 84 -11.86 22.11 -0.49
N HIS A 85 -12.74 22.95 0.07
CA HIS A 85 -14.17 22.65 0.13
C HIS A 85 -14.87 22.78 -1.22
N VAL A 86 -14.47 23.75 -2.05
CA VAL A 86 -15.06 23.91 -3.40
C VAL A 86 -14.63 22.85 -4.40
N LEU A 87 -13.60 22.06 -4.08
CA LEU A 87 -13.10 20.98 -4.94
C LEU A 87 -13.81 19.64 -4.69
N ARG A 88 -14.73 19.57 -3.72
CA ARG A 88 -15.46 18.36 -3.34
C ARG A 88 -16.95 18.50 -3.64
#